data_AF-A0A1H4BBL9-F1
#
_entry.id   AF-A0A1H4BBL9-F1
#
_cell.length_a   1.000
_cell.length_b   1.000
_cell.length_c   1.000
_cell.angle_alpha   90.00
_cell.angle_beta   90.00
_cell.angle_gamma   90.00
#
_symmetry.space_group_name_H-M   'P 1'
#
loop_
_entity.id
_entity.type
_entity.pdbx_description
1 polymer ?
#
loop_
_entity_poly.entity_id
_entity_poly.type
_entity_poly.pdbx_seq_one_letter_code
_entity_poly.pdbx_strand_id
1 'polypeptide(L)'
;MEDSGKRRDYITWDEYFMGVAEMSARRSKDPNTQVGACIVSQDNKILSMGYNGFPKGCSDDDFPWTKIHAVDDPYNAKYFYSTHAELNAILNYRGGSLEGTKMYVTLFPCNECAKALIQAGIRTLIYYSDKYADTDATRASKRMLDAAGVRYYQYQPTGRKVTLDL
;
A
#
# COMPACT_ATOMS: atom_id res chain seq x y z
N MET A 1 -38.90 -16.29 15.43
CA MET A 1 -38.47 -15.10 16.21
C MET A 1 -37.35 -14.46 15.43
N GLU A 2 -37.63 -13.34 14.77
CA GLU A 2 -36.59 -12.57 14.09
C GLU A 2 -35.67 -11.97 15.14
N ASP A 3 -34.39 -12.33 15.07
CA ASP A 3 -33.33 -11.77 15.91
C ASP A 3 -33.21 -10.27 15.58
N SER A 4 -33.75 -9.42 16.45
CA SER A 4 -33.76 -7.96 16.29
C SER A 4 -32.47 -7.29 16.81
N GLY A 5 -31.41 -8.07 17.04
CA GLY A 5 -30.12 -7.60 17.54
C GLY A 5 -29.13 -7.16 16.47
N LYS A 6 -28.21 -6.25 16.84
CA LYS A 6 -27.06 -5.88 15.99
C LYS A 6 -26.16 -7.10 15.78
N ARG A 7 -25.85 -7.40 14.51
CA ARG A 7 -24.85 -8.41 14.09
C ARG A 7 -23.54 -8.22 14.87
N ARG A 8 -22.94 -9.32 15.35
CA ARG A 8 -21.66 -9.30 16.12
C ARG A 8 -20.47 -9.85 15.35
N ASP A 9 -20.69 -10.53 14.24
CA ASP A 9 -19.68 -11.19 13.41
C ASP A 9 -19.27 -10.36 12.18
N TYR A 10 -19.48 -9.03 12.20
CA TYR A 10 -18.97 -8.12 11.16
C TYR A 10 -17.47 -7.88 11.32
N ILE A 11 -16.81 -7.49 10.22
CA ILE A 11 -15.39 -7.14 10.21
C ILE A 11 -15.14 -5.78 10.85
N THR A 12 -14.01 -5.64 11.52
CA THR A 12 -13.50 -4.38 12.06
C THR A 12 -13.02 -3.46 10.93
N TRP A 13 -12.79 -2.19 11.27
CA TRP A 13 -12.25 -1.22 10.32
C TRP A 13 -10.86 -1.60 9.80
N ASP A 14 -9.97 -2.08 10.69
CA ASP A 14 -8.62 -2.47 10.27
C ASP A 14 -8.65 -3.72 9.36
N GLU A 15 -9.49 -4.72 9.68
CA GLU A 15 -9.72 -5.87 8.79
C GLU A 15 -10.25 -5.42 7.43
N TYR A 16 -11.19 -4.47 7.41
CA TYR A 16 -11.75 -3.94 6.18
C TYR A 16 -10.69 -3.21 5.33
N PHE A 17 -9.98 -2.22 5.91
CA PHE A 17 -9.05 -1.41 5.14
C PHE A 17 -7.79 -2.17 4.71
N MET A 18 -7.27 -3.05 5.56
CA MET A 18 -6.19 -3.95 5.16
C MET A 18 -6.68 -4.94 4.11
N GLY A 19 -7.88 -5.49 4.25
CA GLY A 19 -8.49 -6.37 3.24
C GLY A 19 -8.68 -5.68 1.88
N VAL A 20 -9.03 -4.39 1.85
CA VAL A 20 -9.09 -3.58 0.62
C VAL A 20 -7.69 -3.39 0.02
N ALA A 21 -6.66 -3.15 0.83
CA ALA A 21 -5.28 -3.08 0.34
C ALA A 21 -4.82 -4.42 -0.25
N GLU A 22 -5.10 -5.54 0.42
CA GLU A 22 -4.81 -6.88 -0.09
C GLU A 22 -5.57 -7.19 -1.40
N MET A 23 -6.84 -6.83 -1.48
CA MET A 23 -7.62 -6.98 -2.72
C MET A 23 -7.06 -6.10 -3.85
N SER A 24 -6.65 -4.87 -3.54
CA SER A 24 -6.02 -3.97 -4.51
C SER A 24 -4.72 -4.57 -5.04
N ALA A 25 -3.92 -5.22 -4.19
CA ALA A 25 -2.71 -5.93 -4.60
C ALA A 25 -2.98 -6.99 -5.68
N ARG A 26 -4.14 -7.66 -5.64
CA ARG A 26 -4.55 -8.66 -6.66
C ARG A 26 -4.68 -8.10 -8.08
N ARG A 27 -4.71 -6.76 -8.24
CA ARG A 27 -4.68 -6.11 -9.56
C ARG A 27 -3.28 -5.94 -10.15
N SER A 28 -2.23 -6.08 -9.34
CA SER A 28 -0.86 -5.99 -9.82
C SER A 28 -0.55 -7.13 -10.79
N LYS A 29 0.09 -6.80 -11.91
CA LYS A 29 0.58 -7.77 -12.90
C LYS A 29 2.04 -8.17 -12.69
N ASP A 30 2.69 -7.64 -11.65
CA ASP A 30 4.05 -8.04 -11.29
C ASP A 30 4.05 -9.52 -10.89
N PRO A 31 4.80 -10.41 -11.56
CA PRO A 31 4.77 -11.84 -11.25
C PRO A 31 5.45 -12.19 -9.92
N ASN A 32 6.22 -11.27 -9.33
CA ASN A 32 7.07 -11.57 -8.16
C ASN A 32 6.52 -11.00 -6.86
N THR A 33 5.91 -9.82 -6.89
CA THR A 33 5.54 -9.10 -5.69
C THR A 33 4.34 -8.22 -5.98
N GLN A 34 3.23 -8.51 -5.30
CA GLN A 34 2.00 -7.76 -5.42
C GLN A 34 1.77 -6.99 -4.12
N VAL A 35 1.85 -5.66 -4.21
CA VAL A 35 1.65 -4.73 -3.10
C VAL A 35 0.39 -3.93 -3.39
N GLY A 36 -0.41 -3.69 -2.36
CA GLY A 36 -1.57 -2.83 -2.43
C GLY A 36 -1.57 -1.84 -1.28
N ALA A 37 -2.18 -0.68 -1.52
CA ALA A 37 -2.30 0.41 -0.58
C ALA A 37 -3.72 0.99 -0.60
N CYS A 38 -4.21 1.41 0.55
CA CYS A 38 -5.51 2.02 0.75
C CYS A 38 -5.35 3.25 1.64
N ILE A 39 -5.73 4.44 1.14
CA ILE A 39 -5.69 5.69 1.89
C ILE A 39 -7.08 5.98 2.43
N VAL A 40 -7.15 6.29 3.73
CA VAL A 40 -8.38 6.40 4.49
C VAL A 40 -8.39 7.71 5.26
N SER A 41 -9.52 8.42 5.24
CA SER A 41 -9.72 9.64 6.02
C SER A 41 -9.75 9.36 7.53
N GLN A 42 -9.71 10.43 8.33
CA GLN A 42 -9.88 10.35 9.78
C GLN A 42 -11.28 9.81 10.15
N ASP A 43 -12.28 10.06 9.30
CA ASP A 43 -13.66 9.58 9.46
C ASP A 43 -13.91 8.19 8.85
N ASN A 44 -12.85 7.40 8.61
CA ASN A 44 -12.94 6.05 8.06
C ASN A 44 -13.60 5.95 6.67
N LYS A 45 -13.37 6.93 5.80
CA LYS A 45 -13.77 6.88 4.39
C LYS A 45 -12.57 6.54 3.52
N ILE A 46 -12.71 5.58 2.61
CA ILE A 46 -11.67 5.30 1.61
C ILE A 46 -11.60 6.51 0.67
N LEU A 47 -10.41 7.09 0.54
CA LEU A 47 -10.14 8.24 -0.32
C LEU A 47 -9.49 7.81 -1.64
N SER A 48 -8.57 6.84 -1.58
CA SER A 48 -7.84 6.36 -2.74
C SER A 48 -7.27 4.97 -2.50
N MET A 49 -6.96 4.27 -3.58
CA MET A 49 -6.33 2.95 -3.58
C MET A 49 -5.22 2.91 -4.63
N GLY A 50 -4.25 2.03 -4.40
CA GLY A 50 -3.15 1.82 -5.32
C GLY A 50 -2.63 0.39 -5.26
N TYR A 51 -1.98 -0.03 -6.33
CA TYR A 51 -1.23 -1.27 -6.43
C TYR A 51 0.02 -1.02 -7.28
N ASN A 52 1.05 -1.86 -7.14
CA ASN A 52 2.27 -1.68 -7.93
C ASN A 52 2.06 -2.10 -9.39
N GLY A 53 2.55 -1.29 -10.32
CA GLY A 53 2.41 -1.50 -11.76
C GLY A 53 3.12 -0.41 -12.56
N PHE A 54 3.10 -0.49 -13.89
CA PHE A 54 3.67 0.56 -14.73
C PHE A 54 2.78 1.82 -14.77
N PRO A 55 3.33 2.98 -15.18
CA PRO A 55 2.58 4.22 -15.26
C PRO A 55 1.43 4.10 -16.26
N LYS A 56 0.38 4.91 -16.06
CA LYS A 56 -0.80 4.89 -16.94
C LYS A 56 -0.38 5.10 -18.41
N GLY A 57 -0.79 4.17 -19.27
CA GLY A 57 -0.49 4.21 -20.70
C GLY A 57 0.80 3.49 -21.12
N CYS A 58 1.60 3.01 -20.16
CA CYS A 58 2.70 2.10 -20.42
C CYS A 58 2.16 0.66 -20.40
N SER A 59 2.14 -0.02 -21.54
CA SER A 59 1.62 -1.39 -21.62
C SER A 59 2.53 -2.36 -20.88
N ASP A 60 1.94 -3.32 -20.17
CA ASP A 60 2.72 -4.36 -19.50
C ASP A 60 3.37 -5.35 -20.47
N ASP A 61 3.03 -5.26 -21.77
CA ASP A 61 3.62 -6.04 -22.87
C ASP A 61 4.88 -5.36 -23.46
N ASP A 62 5.01 -4.05 -23.29
CA ASP A 62 6.09 -3.25 -23.87
C ASP A 62 7.27 -3.06 -22.90
N PHE A 63 7.05 -3.30 -21.60
CA PHE A 63 8.01 -3.01 -20.54
C PHE A 63 8.43 -4.27 -19.77
N PRO A 64 9.70 -4.36 -19.32
CA PRO A 64 10.22 -5.56 -18.70
C PRO A 64 9.72 -5.73 -17.27
N TRP A 65 9.19 -6.92 -16.96
CA TRP A 65 8.90 -7.35 -15.58
C TRP A 65 10.10 -8.01 -14.87
N THR A 66 11.21 -8.21 -15.59
CA THR A 66 12.36 -8.94 -15.08
C THR A 66 13.13 -8.13 -14.02
N LYS A 67 13.75 -8.87 -13.09
CA LYS A 67 14.70 -8.36 -12.10
C LYS A 67 16.14 -8.76 -12.43
N ILE A 68 16.34 -9.60 -13.43
CA ILE A 68 17.64 -10.17 -13.78
C ILE A 68 18.55 -9.04 -14.29
N HIS A 69 19.82 -9.06 -13.89
CA HIS A 69 20.81 -8.03 -14.24
C HIS A 69 20.41 -6.60 -13.87
N ALA A 70 19.49 -6.39 -12.93
CA ALA A 70 19.04 -5.04 -12.57
C ALA A 70 20.14 -4.08 -12.10
N VAL A 71 21.30 -4.60 -11.69
CA VAL A 71 22.48 -3.80 -11.36
C VAL A 71 23.30 -3.47 -12.61
N ASP A 72 23.44 -4.41 -13.54
CA ASP A 72 24.30 -4.29 -14.73
C ASP A 72 23.56 -3.63 -15.91
N ASP A 73 22.26 -3.88 -16.03
CA ASP A 73 21.34 -3.37 -17.04
C ASP A 73 20.00 -2.96 -16.40
N PRO A 74 19.99 -1.84 -15.67
CA PRO A 74 18.77 -1.34 -15.04
C PRO A 74 17.71 -0.90 -16.06
N TYR A 75 18.12 -0.60 -17.31
CA TYR A 75 17.19 -0.21 -18.38
C TYR A 75 16.28 -1.37 -18.79
N ASN A 76 16.79 -2.60 -18.85
CA ASN A 76 15.96 -3.77 -19.13
C ASN A 76 15.37 -4.43 -17.87
N ALA A 77 15.46 -3.77 -16.72
CA ALA A 77 14.85 -4.21 -15.47
C ALA A 77 13.60 -3.38 -15.12
N LYS A 78 12.66 -3.99 -14.41
CA LYS A 78 11.38 -3.33 -14.08
C LYS A 78 11.51 -2.09 -13.18
N TYR A 79 12.63 -1.95 -12.46
CA TYR A 79 12.74 -1.05 -11.31
C TYR A 79 12.66 0.44 -11.69
N PHE A 80 13.07 0.83 -12.90
CA PHE A 80 12.93 2.20 -13.39
C PHE A 80 11.51 2.55 -13.84
N TYR A 81 10.71 1.55 -14.21
CA TYR A 81 9.38 1.76 -14.78
C TYR A 81 8.28 1.53 -13.74
N SER A 82 8.46 0.59 -12.82
CA SER A 82 7.42 0.23 -11.86
C SER A 82 7.17 1.36 -10.86
N THR A 83 5.90 1.72 -10.71
CA THR A 83 5.42 2.62 -9.66
C THR A 83 4.86 1.79 -8.52
N HIS A 84 5.28 2.10 -7.29
CA HIS A 84 4.84 1.41 -6.08
C HIS A 84 3.37 1.70 -5.74
N ALA A 85 2.77 0.82 -4.93
CA ALA A 85 1.36 0.90 -4.56
C ALA A 85 1.02 2.18 -3.79
N GLU A 86 1.90 2.59 -2.89
CA GLU A 86 1.77 3.78 -2.04
C GLU A 86 1.77 5.05 -2.89
N LEU A 87 2.70 5.14 -3.84
CA LEU A 87 2.81 6.27 -4.74
C LEU A 87 1.60 6.32 -5.68
N ASN A 88 1.18 5.19 -6.23
CA ASN A 88 -0.05 5.11 -7.03
C ASN A 88 -1.28 5.52 -6.21
N ALA A 89 -1.40 5.10 -4.95
CA ALA A 89 -2.53 5.51 -4.10
C ALA A 89 -2.57 7.02 -3.88
N ILE A 90 -1.42 7.66 -3.65
CA ILE A 90 -1.31 9.12 -3.53
C ILE A 90 -1.68 9.80 -4.86
N LEU A 91 -1.08 9.37 -5.98
CA LEU A 91 -1.26 10.00 -7.30
C LEU A 91 -2.64 9.76 -7.92
N ASN A 92 -3.34 8.70 -7.52
CA ASN A 92 -4.70 8.41 -7.93
C ASN A 92 -5.72 9.34 -7.27
N TYR A 93 -5.38 9.92 -6.10
CA TYR A 93 -6.29 10.82 -5.41
C TYR A 93 -6.40 12.17 -6.14
N ARG A 94 -7.64 12.58 -6.44
CA ARG A 94 -7.96 13.85 -7.11
C ARG A 94 -8.83 14.79 -6.27
N GLY A 95 -9.16 14.38 -5.04
CA GLY A 95 -10.21 14.99 -4.22
C GLY A 95 -9.77 16.12 -3.28
N GLY A 96 -8.53 16.59 -3.38
CA GLY A 96 -7.99 17.66 -2.52
C GLY A 96 -6.80 17.20 -1.69
N SER A 97 -6.86 17.42 -0.37
CA SER A 97 -5.75 17.15 0.55
C SER A 97 -5.79 15.74 1.15
N LEU A 98 -4.61 15.15 1.35
CA LEU A 98 -4.40 13.91 2.11
C LEU A 98 -3.86 14.18 3.53
N GLU A 99 -3.86 15.45 3.98
CA GLU A 99 -3.35 15.83 5.30
C GLU A 99 -4.12 15.12 6.42
N GLY A 100 -3.38 14.55 7.37
CA GLY A 100 -3.91 13.85 8.53
C GLY A 100 -4.52 12.48 8.23
N THR A 101 -4.47 12.01 6.98
CA THR A 101 -5.04 10.70 6.61
C THR A 101 -4.18 9.53 7.08
N LYS A 102 -4.73 8.32 6.94
CA LYS A 102 -4.10 7.05 7.26
C LYS A 102 -3.85 6.25 5.98
N MET A 103 -2.73 5.54 5.88
CA MET A 103 -2.47 4.60 4.80
C MET A 103 -2.35 3.18 5.34
N TYR A 104 -3.12 2.26 4.79
CA TYR A 104 -2.95 0.81 4.97
C TYR A 104 -2.17 0.26 3.78
N VAL A 105 -1.13 -0.54 4.01
CA VAL A 105 -0.28 -1.10 2.96
C VAL A 105 0.11 -2.54 3.26
N THR A 106 0.19 -3.39 2.24
CA THR A 106 0.53 -4.81 2.45
C THR A 106 2.02 -5.07 2.70
N LEU A 107 2.89 -4.10 2.42
CA LEU A 107 4.33 -4.16 2.63
C LEU A 107 4.85 -2.81 3.12
N PHE A 108 5.78 -2.81 4.08
CA PHE A 108 6.38 -1.58 4.60
C PHE A 108 7.03 -0.75 3.47
N PRO A 109 6.78 0.56 3.40
CA PRO A 109 7.20 1.40 2.28
C PRO A 109 8.71 1.62 2.24
N CYS A 110 9.25 1.66 1.01
CA CYS A 110 10.63 2.09 0.78
C CYS A 110 10.81 3.59 1.12
N ASN A 111 12.06 4.04 1.15
CA ASN A 111 12.40 5.43 1.44
C ASN A 111 11.74 6.43 0.47
N GLU A 112 11.63 6.12 -0.83
CA GLU A 112 10.98 7.03 -1.79
C GLU A 112 9.46 7.15 -1.55
N CYS A 113 8.81 6.04 -1.21
CA CYS A 113 7.38 6.06 -0.84
C CYS A 113 7.16 6.79 0.49
N ALA A 114 8.07 6.66 1.45
CA ALA A 114 8.02 7.43 2.69
C ALA A 114 8.13 8.95 2.45
N LYS A 115 9.03 9.40 1.55
CA LYS A 115 9.10 10.81 1.15
C LYS A 115 7.75 11.29 0.61
N ALA A 116 7.16 10.54 -0.32
CA ALA A 116 5.86 10.90 -0.91
C ALA A 116 4.73 10.92 0.12
N LEU A 117 4.69 9.93 1.01
CA LEU A 117 3.72 9.83 2.10
C LEU A 117 3.80 11.04 3.05
N ILE A 118 5.01 11.39 3.49
CA ILE A 118 5.27 12.54 4.36
C ILE A 118 4.83 13.84 3.67
N GLN A 119 5.25 14.06 2.43
CA GLN A 119 4.92 15.26 1.67
C GLN A 119 3.42 15.37 1.34
N ALA A 120 2.71 14.25 1.22
CA ALA A 120 1.26 14.22 1.03
C ALA A 120 0.49 14.55 2.32
N GLY A 121 1.15 14.66 3.48
CA GLY A 121 0.53 14.98 4.76
C GLY A 121 -0.09 13.76 5.46
N ILE A 122 0.20 12.55 5.02
CA ILE A 122 -0.29 11.32 5.65
C ILE A 122 0.41 11.16 7.01
N ARG A 123 -0.36 10.95 8.09
CA ARG A 123 0.16 10.95 9.47
C ARG A 123 0.19 9.59 10.16
N THR A 124 -0.48 8.60 9.58
CA THR A 124 -0.49 7.24 10.13
C THR A 124 -0.31 6.21 9.02
N LEU A 125 0.61 5.27 9.22
CA LEU A 125 0.86 4.15 8.34
C LEU A 125 0.57 2.84 9.07
N ILE A 126 -0.23 1.97 8.47
CA ILE A 126 -0.55 0.64 8.97
C ILE A 126 -0.05 -0.35 7.93
N TYR A 127 0.95 -1.17 8.26
CA TYR A 127 1.57 -2.08 7.31
C TYR A 127 1.38 -3.54 7.71
N TYR A 128 1.20 -4.44 6.75
CA TYR A 128 1.05 -5.87 7.04
C TYR A 128 2.41 -6.54 7.29
N SER A 129 3.32 -6.43 6.32
CA SER A 129 4.62 -7.11 6.34
C SER A 129 5.77 -6.11 6.40
N ASP A 130 6.81 -6.43 7.17
CA ASP A 130 8.09 -5.71 7.17
C ASP A 130 9.25 -6.68 6.86
N LYS A 131 9.06 -7.54 5.86
CA LYS A 131 10.06 -8.57 5.47
C LYS A 131 11.40 -8.00 4.97
N TYR A 132 11.49 -6.69 4.73
CA TYR A 132 12.70 -6.00 4.29
C TYR A 132 13.20 -5.00 5.34
N ALA A 133 12.88 -5.23 6.62
CA ALA A 133 13.18 -4.34 7.74
C ALA A 133 14.65 -3.86 7.79
N ASP A 134 15.58 -4.76 7.48
CA ASP A 134 17.02 -4.54 7.63
C ASP A 134 17.68 -3.89 6.40
N THR A 135 16.93 -3.71 5.31
CA THR A 135 17.48 -3.02 4.12
C THR A 135 17.70 -1.54 4.39
N ASP A 136 18.70 -0.95 3.76
CA ASP A 136 19.02 0.48 3.93
C ASP A 136 17.85 1.39 3.52
N ALA A 137 17.09 1.00 2.48
CA ALA A 137 15.89 1.71 2.06
C ALA A 137 14.81 1.73 3.17
N THR A 138 14.55 0.60 3.82
CA THR A 138 13.57 0.52 4.91
C THR A 138 14.06 1.23 6.18
N ARG A 139 15.35 1.13 6.51
CA ARG A 139 15.95 1.86 7.63
C ARG A 139 15.89 3.38 7.42
N ALA A 140 16.18 3.85 6.21
CA ALA A 140 16.02 5.26 5.85
C ALA A 140 14.55 5.70 5.88
N SER A 141 13.63 4.85 5.41
CA SER A 141 12.18 5.06 5.48
C SER A 141 11.74 5.30 6.94
N LYS A 142 12.03 4.36 7.85
CA LYS A 142 11.71 4.49 9.30
C LYS A 142 12.29 5.77 9.90
N ARG A 143 13.57 6.05 9.67
CA ARG A 143 14.24 7.28 10.14
C ARG A 143 13.52 8.55 9.68
N MET A 144 13.07 8.61 8.43
CA MET A 144 12.33 9.78 7.92
C MET A 144 10.94 9.88 8.52
N LEU A 145 10.22 8.76 8.64
CA LEU A 145 8.88 8.72 9.27
C LEU A 145 8.94 9.20 10.72
N ASP A 146 9.92 8.72 11.49
CA ASP A 146 10.17 9.14 12.87
C ASP A 146 10.46 10.64 12.97
N ALA A 147 11.37 11.14 12.13
CA ALA A 147 11.74 12.56 12.11
C ALA A 147 10.56 13.48 11.71
N ALA A 148 9.68 13.00 10.83
CA ALA A 148 8.49 13.74 10.39
C ALA A 148 7.27 13.58 11.33
N GLY A 149 7.39 12.77 12.38
CA GLY A 149 6.29 12.47 13.31
C GLY A 149 5.15 11.65 12.69
N VAL A 150 5.44 10.86 11.65
CA VAL A 150 4.47 9.92 11.06
C VAL A 150 4.48 8.65 11.88
N ARG A 151 3.33 8.31 12.47
CA ARG A 151 3.17 7.09 13.27
C ARG A 151 3.03 5.89 12.35
N TYR A 152 3.67 4.78 12.69
CA TYR A 152 3.48 3.53 11.96
C TYR A 152 3.28 2.33 12.88
N TYR A 153 2.41 1.41 12.46
CA TYR A 153 2.04 0.22 13.23
C TYR A 153 1.99 -1.00 12.32
N GLN A 154 2.49 -2.13 12.80
CA GLN A 154 2.28 -3.39 12.12
C GLN A 154 0.86 -3.86 12.39
N TYR A 155 0.10 -4.10 11.32
CA TYR A 155 -1.22 -4.72 11.38
C TYR A 155 -1.12 -6.10 12.03
N GLN A 156 -2.04 -6.38 12.96
CA GLN A 156 -2.14 -7.66 13.65
C GLN A 156 -3.32 -8.43 13.09
N PRO A 157 -3.11 -9.46 12.26
CA PRO A 157 -4.20 -10.24 11.70
C PRO A 157 -5.02 -10.93 12.79
N THR A 158 -6.35 -10.83 12.72
CA THR A 158 -7.28 -11.48 13.66
C THR A 158 -7.42 -12.99 13.44
N GLY A 159 -6.88 -13.51 12.33
CA GLY A 159 -7.11 -14.88 11.86
C GLY A 159 -8.48 -15.10 11.19
N ARG A 160 -9.33 -14.07 11.10
CA ARG A 160 -10.61 -14.14 10.41
C ARG A 160 -10.40 -14.43 8.92
N LYS A 161 -11.19 -15.36 8.38
CA LYS A 161 -11.27 -15.63 6.94
C LYS A 161 -12.51 -14.96 6.37
N VAL A 162 -12.33 -14.23 5.26
CA VAL A 162 -13.40 -13.62 4.47
C VAL A 162 -13.31 -14.17 3.06
N THR A 163 -14.40 -14.72 2.55
CA THR A 163 -14.50 -15.28 1.19
C THR A 163 -15.40 -14.38 0.35
N LEU A 164 -15.00 -14.14 -0.89
CA LEU A 164 -15.77 -13.40 -1.88
C LEU A 164 -15.84 -14.27 -3.14
N ASP A 165 -17.06 -14.54 -3.60
CA ASP A 165 -17.30 -15.22 -4.87
C ASP A 165 -17.46 -14.13 -5.94
N LEU A 166 -16.46 -14.01 -6.83
CA LEU A 166 -16.36 -12.99 -7.88
C LEU A 166 -16.80 -13.52 -9.26
#